data_AF-G6B0L2-F1
#
_entry.id   AF-G6B0L2-F1
#
_cell.length_a   1.000
_cell.length_b   1.000
_cell.length_c   1.000
_cell.angle_alpha   90.00
_cell.angle_beta   90.00
_cell.angle_gamma   90.00
#
_symmetry.space_group_name_H-M   'P 1'
#
loop_
_entity.id
_entity.type
_entity.pdbx_description
1 polymer ?
#
loop_
_entity_poly.entity_id
_entity_poly.type
_entity_poly.pdbx_seq_one_letter_code
_entity_poly.pdbx_strand_id
1 'polypeptide(L)' 'AAEREAREKGHAEGHAEGHAKGMKQGRAEGRAEGRAEGRAEGRAEEKKAIAKQFLAMGFTVEQVAQGSGLSIEEVKGLQ' A
#
# COMPACT_ATOMS: atom_id res chain seq x y z
N ALA A 1 -42.73 -19.01 24.59
CA ALA A 1 -42.74 -18.24 23.32
C ALA A 1 -41.72 -17.09 23.39
N ALA A 2 -41.86 -16.17 24.35
CA ALA A 2 -40.97 -15.02 24.53
C ALA A 2 -39.46 -15.34 24.63
N GLU A 3 -39.07 -16.40 25.33
CA GLU A 3 -37.64 -16.78 25.45
C GLU A 3 -37.02 -17.31 24.15
N ARG A 4 -37.80 -17.96 23.27
CA ARG A 4 -37.30 -18.39 21.95
C ARG A 4 -37.10 -17.18 21.04
N GLU A 5 -38.07 -16.27 21.03
CA GLU A 5 -37.97 -15.01 20.27
C GLU A 5 -36.79 -14.16 20.72
N ALA A 6 -36.57 -14.03 22.04
CA ALA A 6 -35.44 -13.27 22.57
C ALA A 6 -34.08 -13.89 22.17
N ARG A 7 -34.00 -15.23 22.15
CA ARG A 7 -32.78 -15.95 21.76
C ARG A 7 -32.51 -15.90 20.26
N GLU A 8 -33.55 -15.99 19.44
CA GLU A 8 -33.45 -15.79 17.98
C GLU A 8 -33.05 -14.35 17.63
N LYS A 9 -33.63 -13.34 18.30
CA LYS A 9 -33.25 -11.94 18.10
C LYS A 9 -31.80 -11.69 18.49
N GLY A 10 -31.37 -12.16 19.66
CA GLY A 10 -29.98 -12.02 20.11
C GLY A 10 -28.97 -12.68 19.18
N HIS A 11 -29.31 -13.85 18.61
CA HIS A 11 -28.45 -14.51 17.62
C HIS A 11 -28.40 -13.77 16.29
N ALA A 12 -29.55 -13.29 15.80
CA ALA A 12 -29.63 -12.52 14.57
C ALA A 12 -28.88 -11.19 14.68
N GLU A 13 -29.04 -10.46 15.78
CA GLU A 13 -28.34 -9.20 16.04
C GLU A 13 -26.83 -9.42 16.20
N GLY A 14 -26.40 -10.44 16.96
CA GLY A 14 -24.98 -10.76 17.12
C GLY A 14 -24.30 -11.16 15.80
N HIS A 15 -25.00 -11.92 14.95
CA HIS A 15 -24.47 -12.33 13.65
C HIS A 15 -24.42 -11.16 12.65
N ALA A 16 -25.43 -10.28 12.66
CA ALA A 16 -25.46 -9.09 11.82
C ALA A 16 -24.35 -8.10 12.22
N GLU A 17 -24.16 -7.87 13.52
CA GLU A 17 -23.15 -6.96 14.04
C GLU A 17 -21.72 -7.49 13.80
N GLY A 18 -21.49 -8.79 14.01
CA GLY A 18 -20.21 -9.44 13.74
C GLY A 18 -19.83 -9.37 12.26
N HIS A 19 -20.77 -9.64 11.36
CA HIS A 19 -20.55 -9.56 9.91
C HIS A 19 -20.30 -8.12 9.44
N ALA A 20 -21.05 -7.15 9.97
CA ALA A 20 -20.88 -5.74 9.64
C ALA A 20 -19.51 -5.19 10.12
N LYS A 21 -19.06 -5.59 11.32
CA LYS A 21 -17.74 -5.22 11.85
C LYS A 21 -16.61 -5.85 11.04
N GLY A 22 -16.69 -7.15 10.75
CA GLY A 22 -15.69 -7.87 9.96
C GLY A 22 -15.49 -7.29 8.55
N MET A 23 -16.58 -6.97 7.84
CA MET A 23 -16.52 -6.36 6.51
C MET A 23 -15.92 -4.96 6.51
N LYS A 24 -16.25 -4.14 7.53
CA LYS A 24 -15.68 -2.78 7.66
C LYS A 24 -14.19 -2.83 7.94
N GLN A 25 -13.75 -3.72 8.83
CA GLN A 25 -12.34 -3.85 9.19
C GLN A 25 -11.51 -4.37 8.02
N GLY A 26 -11.92 -5.48 7.39
CA GLY A 26 -11.18 -6.05 6.26
C GLY A 26 -11.07 -5.11 5.05
N ARG A 27 -12.10 -4.27 4.81
CA ARG A 27 -12.05 -3.25 3.73
C ARG A 27 -11.17 -2.05 4.08
N ALA A 28 -11.04 -1.71 5.36
CA ALA A 28 -10.16 -0.63 5.81
C ALA A 28 -8.69 -1.08 5.75
N GLU A 29 -8.40 -2.28 6.26
CA GLU A 29 -7.07 -2.90 6.23
C GLU A 29 -6.59 -3.10 4.79
N GLY A 30 -7.38 -3.77 3.94
CA GLY A 30 -6.97 -4.02 2.55
C GLY A 30 -6.79 -2.75 1.70
N ARG A 31 -7.49 -1.65 2.01
CA ARG A 31 -7.24 -0.35 1.37
C ARG A 31 -6.01 0.36 1.92
N ALA A 32 -5.72 0.22 3.21
CA ALA A 32 -4.55 0.84 3.83
C ALA A 32 -3.27 0.17 3.31
N GLU A 33 -3.25 -1.16 3.30
CA GLU A 33 -2.15 -1.98 2.77
C GLU A 33 -1.95 -1.71 1.27
N GLY A 34 -2.98 -1.87 0.44
CA GLY A 34 -2.85 -1.64 -1.00
C GLY A 34 -2.45 -0.21 -1.39
N ARG A 35 -2.84 0.82 -0.61
CA ARG A 35 -2.36 2.19 -0.84
C ARG A 35 -0.94 2.42 -0.33
N ALA A 36 -0.49 1.69 0.70
CA ALA A 36 0.86 1.81 1.21
C ALA A 36 1.84 1.14 0.24
N GLU A 37 1.53 -0.09 -0.18
CA GLU A 37 2.30 -0.85 -1.16
C GLU A 37 2.36 -0.11 -2.50
N GLY A 38 1.22 0.27 -3.08
CA GLY A 38 1.20 0.98 -4.36
C GLY A 38 1.92 2.34 -4.34
N ARG A 39 1.92 3.06 -3.20
CA ARG A 39 2.70 4.31 -3.05
C ARG A 39 4.18 4.07 -2.82
N ALA A 40 4.56 2.94 -2.23
CA ALA A 40 5.97 2.58 -2.05
C ALA A 40 6.56 2.11 -3.38
N GLU A 41 5.87 1.21 -4.07
CA GLU A 41 6.25 0.72 -5.40
C GLU A 41 6.29 1.87 -6.42
N GLY A 42 5.24 2.69 -6.48
CA GLY A 42 5.21 3.84 -7.40
C GLY A 42 6.35 4.83 -7.17
N ARG A 43 6.70 5.13 -5.91
CA ARG A 43 7.84 5.99 -5.60
C ARG A 43 9.17 5.35 -5.95
N ALA A 44 9.34 4.04 -5.73
CA ALA A 44 10.57 3.34 -6.10
C ALA A 44 10.77 3.31 -7.62
N GLU A 45 9.70 3.02 -8.37
CA GLU A 45 9.71 3.02 -9.83
C GLU A 45 9.97 4.43 -10.40
N GLU A 46 9.34 5.47 -9.86
CA GLU A 46 9.56 6.86 -10.28
C GLU A 46 11.02 7.29 -10.08
N LYS A 47 11.60 7.00 -8.90
CA LYS A 47 13.01 7.30 -8.63
C LYS A 47 13.96 6.61 -9.61
N LYS A 48 13.71 5.34 -9.93
CA LYS A 48 14.51 4.58 -10.92
C LYS A 48 14.34 5.14 -12.33
N ALA A 49 13.12 5.53 -12.71
CA ALA A 49 12.84 6.12 -14.02
C ALA A 49 13.60 7.46 -14.19
N ILE A 50 13.54 8.33 -13.19
CA ILE A 50 14.30 9.59 -13.16
C ILE A 50 15.80 9.31 -13.27
N ALA A 51 16.32 8.35 -12.50
CA ALA A 51 17.73 8.02 -12.55
C ALA A 51 18.19 7.52 -13.92
N LYS A 52 17.42 6.62 -14.55
CA LYS A 52 17.70 6.14 -15.91
C LYS A 52 17.67 7.28 -16.94
N GLN A 53 16.72 8.20 -16.82
CA GLN A 53 16.64 9.37 -17.69
C GLN A 53 17.85 10.28 -17.54
N PHE A 54 18.32 10.53 -16.31
CA PHE A 54 19.51 11.33 -16.05
C PHE A 54 20.78 10.67 -16.59
N LEU A 55 20.93 9.35 -16.42
CA LEU A 55 22.03 8.59 -17.02
C LEU A 55 22.00 8.66 -18.55
N ALA A 56 20.82 8.52 -19.16
CA ALA A 56 20.64 8.61 -20.61
C ALA A 56 20.97 10.02 -21.15
N MET A 57 20.78 11.07 -20.33
CA MET A 57 21.18 12.44 -20.66
C MET A 57 22.68 12.72 -20.42
N GLY A 58 23.45 11.74 -19.94
CA GLY A 58 24.90 11.85 -19.75
C GLY A 58 25.32 12.47 -18.42
N PHE A 59 24.42 12.56 -17.43
CA PHE A 59 24.79 13.00 -16.08
C PHE A 59 25.67 11.97 -15.38
N THR A 60 26.51 12.43 -14.45
CA THR A 60 27.32 11.52 -13.63
C THR A 60 26.45 10.77 -12.62
N VAL A 61 26.92 9.60 -12.19
CA VAL A 61 26.26 8.80 -11.15
C VAL A 61 25.97 9.62 -9.88
N GLU A 62 26.87 10.54 -9.51
CA GLU A 62 26.72 11.41 -8.34
C GLU A 62 25.57 12.42 -8.52
N GLN A 63 25.50 13.06 -9.69
CA GLN A 63 24.41 13.98 -10.02
C GLN A 63 23.07 13.26 -10.11
N VAL A 64 23.08 12.06 -10.67
CA VAL A 64 21.89 11.22 -10.79
C VAL A 64 21.38 10.83 -9.41
N ALA A 65 22.24 10.33 -8.52
CA ALA A 65 21.89 9.97 -7.16
C ALA A 65 21.28 11.14 -6.38
N GLN A 66 21.89 12.33 -6.51
CA GLN A 66 21.38 13.55 -5.89
C GLN A 66 20.00 13.95 -6.43
N GLY A 67 19.79 13.84 -7.75
CA GLY A 67 18.54 14.27 -8.40
C GLY A 67 17.39 13.26 -8.30
N SER A 68 17.68 11.96 -8.24
CA SER A 68 16.68 10.91 -8.13
C SER A 68 16.39 10.50 -6.68
N GLY A 69 17.19 10.96 -5.71
CA GLY A 69 17.09 10.54 -4.30
C GLY A 69 17.32 9.04 -4.11
N LEU A 70 18.21 8.46 -4.94
CA LEU A 70 18.74 7.11 -4.82
C LEU A 70 20.19 7.19 -4.32
N SER A 71 20.67 6.11 -3.72
CA SER A 71 22.10 5.99 -3.39
C SER A 71 22.95 5.80 -4.64
N ILE A 72 24.24 6.13 -4.53
CA ILE A 72 25.23 5.92 -5.60
C ILE A 72 25.26 4.46 -6.06
N GLU A 73 25.14 3.52 -5.12
CA GLU A 73 25.12 2.07 -5.39
C GLU A 73 23.88 1.69 -6.20
N GLU A 74 22.70 2.19 -5.82
CA GLU A 74 21.46 1.96 -6.58
C GLU A 74 21.56 2.52 -8.00
N VAL A 75 22.14 3.71 -8.17
CA VAL A 75 22.31 4.31 -9.51
C VAL A 75 23.32 3.52 -10.35
N LYS A 76 24.42 3.04 -9.77
CA LYS A 76 25.38 2.16 -10.47
C LYS A 76 24.73 0.85 -10.93
N GLY A 77 23.81 0.30 -10.13
CA GLY A 77 23.03 -0.88 -10.50
C GLY A 77 22.00 -0.66 -11.61
N LEU A 78 21.78 0.59 -12.07
CA LEU A 78 20.89 0.93 -13.19
C LEU A 78 21.62 1.09 -14.54
N GLN A 79 22.95 1.09 -14.55
CA GLN A 79 23.79 1.09 -15.75
C GLN A 79 23.82 -0.31 -16.38
#